data_AF-A0A7S0S3C5-F1
#
_entry.id   AF-A0A7S0S3C5-F1
#
_cell.length_a   1.000
_cell.length_b   1.000
_cell.length_c   1.000
_cell.angle_alpha   90.00
_cell.angle_beta   90.00
_cell.angle_gamma   90.00
#
_symmetry.space_group_name_H-M   'P 1'
#
loop_
_entity.id
_entity.type
_entity.pdbx_description
1 polymer ?
#
loop_
_entity_poly.entity_id
_entity_poly.type
_entity_poly.pdbx_seq_one_letter_code
_entity_poly.pdbx_strand_id
1 'polypeptide(L)'
;HVGCGAAFEACAPAIAAQIRESIGLSRSKARIPCPEALQCVGVLAAALGPVWRPHAAGLLDAMMGAGLSEALVQALTAVAASAPELLGDIRLALLDTLSLALAKRPFSQFTHPARVAALNAALTTGELQGGALTRLALTTLGTFDWGQVPLLEFMRDHVLVYADDADKEIRQAAVLATAKVVERYAVAVRGRDGGALQTTPSGSQTSGAGGQLLSVRAAKVVEKVVGRLLVSAVADPSERVRLAVLSTLHGTAALDDFLAQADFLRALFVGLNDASCAVRALALQLVGRLATRNPAAVNPALRRHLLQLLTDMEHSPDSRLREEAAYLLE
;
A
#
# COMPACT_ATOMS: atom_id res chain seq x y z
N HIS A 1 -35.46 3.79 6.95
CA HIS A 1 -34.56 4.94 7.13
C HIS A 1 -35.08 6.27 6.55
N VAL A 2 -36.38 6.43 6.25
CA VAL A 2 -36.88 7.52 5.37
C VAL A 2 -37.24 8.84 6.10
N GLY A 3 -37.05 8.96 7.43
CA GLY A 3 -37.53 10.11 8.20
C GLY A 3 -36.56 11.30 8.37
N CYS A 4 -35.26 11.05 8.54
CA CYS A 4 -34.32 12.11 8.96
C CYS A 4 -33.67 12.87 7.79
N GLY A 5 -33.65 12.31 6.58
CA GLY A 5 -32.94 12.89 5.44
C GLY A 5 -33.48 14.26 5.01
N ALA A 6 -34.80 14.40 4.92
CA ALA A 6 -35.44 15.63 4.46
C ALA A 6 -35.27 16.82 5.43
N ALA A 7 -35.28 16.55 6.74
CA ALA A 7 -34.98 17.57 7.75
C ALA A 7 -33.51 17.98 7.73
N PHE A 8 -32.61 17.03 7.46
CA PHE A 8 -31.18 17.29 7.41
C PHE A 8 -30.76 18.04 6.14
N GLU A 9 -31.44 17.82 5.02
CA GLU A 9 -31.20 18.52 3.76
C GLU A 9 -31.32 20.05 3.92
N ALA A 10 -32.30 20.52 4.69
CA ALA A 10 -32.46 21.94 4.99
C ALA A 10 -31.31 22.52 5.83
N CYS A 11 -30.69 21.72 6.70
CA CYS A 11 -29.60 22.14 7.57
C CYS A 11 -28.19 21.89 6.99
N ALA A 12 -28.07 21.05 5.96
CA ALA A 12 -26.80 20.63 5.38
C ALA A 12 -25.87 21.80 4.97
N PRO A 13 -26.36 22.90 4.35
CA PRO A 13 -25.52 24.04 4.02
C PRO A 13 -24.92 24.73 5.26
N ALA A 14 -25.72 24.90 6.32
CA ALA A 14 -25.28 25.54 7.56
C ALA A 14 -24.25 24.67 8.29
N ILE A 15 -24.47 23.35 8.33
CA ILE A 15 -23.53 22.38 8.91
C ILE A 15 -22.22 22.39 8.13
N ALA A 16 -22.27 22.38 6.80
CA ALA A 16 -21.08 22.43 5.95
C ALA A 16 -20.25 23.71 6.17
N ALA A 17 -20.92 24.86 6.35
CA ALA A 17 -20.25 26.12 6.66
C ALA A 17 -19.52 26.06 8.01
N GLN A 18 -20.19 25.53 9.04
CA GLN A 18 -19.60 25.37 10.38
C GLN A 18 -18.41 24.42 10.37
N ILE A 19 -18.52 23.30 9.65
CA ILE A 19 -17.43 22.35 9.46
C ILE A 19 -16.25 23.02 8.75
N ARG A 20 -16.49 23.79 7.68
CA ARG A 20 -15.44 24.51 6.96
C ARG A 20 -14.66 25.45 7.88
N GLU A 21 -15.36 26.21 8.72
CA GLU A 21 -14.73 27.12 9.68
C GLU A 21 -13.92 26.37 10.74
N SER A 22 -14.38 25.17 11.12
CA SER A 22 -13.73 24.34 12.14
C SER A 22 -12.49 23.60 11.60
N ILE A 23 -12.50 23.22 10.32
CA ILE A 23 -11.35 22.63 9.62
C ILE A 23 -10.31 23.71 9.28
N GLY A 24 -10.77 24.87 8.80
CA GLY A 24 -9.91 25.93 8.32
C GLY A 24 -9.08 26.59 9.43
N LEU A 25 -7.84 26.94 9.10
CA LEU A 25 -7.03 27.86 9.89
C LEU A 25 -7.71 29.24 9.87
N SER A 26 -8.47 29.58 10.91
CA SER A 26 -9.01 30.94 11.03
C SER A 26 -7.85 31.95 11.00
N ARG A 27 -7.96 32.96 10.12
CA ARG A 27 -6.94 34.02 9.93
C ARG A 27 -6.56 34.78 11.22
N SER A 28 -7.34 34.63 12.29
CA SER A 28 -7.23 35.42 13.51
C SER A 28 -6.49 34.70 14.66
N LYS A 29 -6.50 33.37 14.73
CA LYS A 29 -5.83 32.60 15.79
C LYS A 29 -5.41 31.24 15.24
N ALA A 30 -4.18 30.83 15.55
CA ALA A 30 -3.61 29.52 15.25
C ALA A 30 -4.45 28.38 15.86
N ARG A 31 -5.60 28.08 15.27
CA ARG A 31 -6.40 26.92 15.64
C ARG A 31 -5.83 25.73 14.90
N ILE A 32 -5.36 24.76 15.67
CA ILE A 32 -5.08 23.41 15.17
C ILE A 32 -6.38 22.91 14.49
N PRO A 33 -6.31 22.32 13.28
CA PRO A 33 -7.48 21.75 12.64
C PRO A 33 -8.14 20.75 13.59
N CYS A 34 -9.45 20.87 13.84
CA CYS A 34 -10.11 19.92 14.72
C CYS A 34 -10.34 18.59 13.99
N PRO A 35 -9.77 17.47 14.47
CA PRO A 35 -9.90 16.18 13.80
C PRO A 35 -11.35 15.69 13.78
N GLU A 36 -12.17 16.08 14.76
CA GLU A 36 -13.59 15.72 14.84
C GLU A 36 -14.40 16.33 13.70
N ALA A 37 -14.05 17.53 13.21
CA ALA A 37 -14.74 18.12 12.07
C ALA A 37 -14.42 17.37 10.77
N LEU A 38 -13.18 16.87 10.59
CA LEU A 38 -12.82 16.01 9.47
C LEU A 38 -13.63 14.70 9.51
N GLN A 39 -13.64 14.04 10.67
CA GLN A 39 -14.42 12.81 10.87
C GLN A 39 -15.91 13.04 10.60
N CYS A 40 -16.46 14.18 11.02
CA CYS A 40 -17.85 14.54 10.76
C CYS A 40 -18.17 14.56 9.26
N VAL A 41 -17.27 15.07 8.40
CA VAL A 41 -17.46 15.02 6.94
C VAL A 41 -17.63 13.59 6.44
N GLY A 42 -16.77 12.67 6.90
CA GLY A 42 -16.84 11.26 6.51
C GLY A 42 -18.10 10.56 7.00
N VAL A 43 -18.50 10.78 8.25
CA VAL A 43 -19.73 10.22 8.84
C VAL A 43 -20.97 10.73 8.11
N LEU A 44 -21.03 12.04 7.83
CA LEU A 44 -22.15 12.64 7.09
C LEU A 44 -22.22 12.12 5.65
N ALA A 45 -21.07 11.93 5.01
CA ALA A 45 -21.01 11.36 3.66
C ALA A 45 -21.57 9.92 3.64
N ALA A 46 -21.18 9.09 4.61
CA ALA A 46 -21.70 7.73 4.75
C ALA A 46 -23.21 7.69 5.06
N ALA A 47 -23.71 8.62 5.89
CA ALA A 47 -25.11 8.62 6.35
C ALA A 47 -26.08 9.24 5.32
N LEU A 48 -25.67 10.29 4.62
CA LEU A 48 -26.55 11.11 3.78
C LEU A 48 -26.31 10.92 2.28
N GLY A 49 -25.18 10.31 1.90
CA GLY A 49 -24.82 9.97 0.53
C GLY A 49 -25.00 11.14 -0.45
N PRO A 50 -25.95 11.05 -1.40
CA PRO A 50 -26.12 12.05 -2.46
C PRO A 50 -26.48 13.45 -1.93
N VAL A 51 -27.17 13.55 -0.79
CA VAL A 51 -27.56 14.86 -0.21
C VAL A 51 -26.33 15.64 0.28
N TRP A 52 -25.35 14.94 0.84
CA TRP A 52 -24.12 15.57 1.38
C TRP A 52 -23.04 15.77 0.32
N ARG A 53 -23.12 15.07 -0.82
CA ARG A 53 -22.14 15.12 -1.92
C ARG A 53 -21.67 16.52 -2.33
N PRO A 54 -22.55 17.50 -2.66
CA PRO A 54 -22.07 18.84 -3.07
C PRO A 54 -21.34 19.57 -1.94
N HIS A 55 -21.73 19.32 -0.69
CA HIS A 55 -21.09 19.89 0.48
C HIS A 55 -19.71 19.26 0.73
N ALA A 56 -19.61 17.93 0.63
CA ALA A 56 -18.34 17.21 0.72
C ALA A 56 -17.35 17.69 -0.35
N ALA A 57 -17.79 17.84 -1.60
CA ALA A 57 -16.97 18.37 -2.69
C ALA A 57 -16.42 19.77 -2.37
N GLY A 58 -17.27 20.66 -1.86
CA GLY A 58 -16.87 22.01 -1.48
C GLY A 58 -15.91 22.07 -0.28
N LEU A 59 -15.82 21.00 0.53
CA LEU A 59 -14.96 20.92 1.71
C LEU A 59 -13.58 20.32 1.43
N LEU A 60 -13.36 19.67 0.27
CA LEU A 60 -12.12 18.96 -0.03
C LEU A 60 -10.87 19.85 0.11
N ASP A 61 -10.88 21.06 -0.45
CA ASP A 61 -9.71 21.96 -0.33
C ASP A 61 -9.42 22.37 1.12
N ALA A 62 -10.46 22.57 1.93
CA ALA A 62 -10.30 22.88 3.35
C ALA A 62 -9.72 21.67 4.11
N MET A 63 -10.22 20.47 3.82
CA MET A 63 -9.73 19.21 4.40
C MET A 63 -8.24 19.00 4.06
N MET A 64 -7.84 19.19 2.79
CA MET A 64 -6.44 19.08 2.39
C MET A 64 -5.56 20.15 3.01
N GLY A 65 -6.11 21.36 3.23
CA GLY A 65 -5.43 22.46 3.92
C GLY A 65 -5.18 22.24 5.42
N ALA A 66 -5.87 21.28 6.05
CA ALA A 66 -5.64 20.90 7.44
C ALA A 66 -4.32 20.13 7.65
N GLY A 67 -3.74 19.57 6.58
CA GLY A 67 -2.55 18.74 6.65
C GLY A 67 -2.86 17.25 6.81
N LEU A 68 -1.84 16.42 6.59
CA LEU A 68 -1.99 14.96 6.60
C LEU A 68 -2.15 14.45 8.05
N SER A 69 -3.27 13.78 8.31
CA SER A 69 -3.62 13.16 9.59
C SER A 69 -4.44 11.90 9.38
N GLU A 70 -4.50 11.03 10.38
CA GLU A 70 -5.34 9.82 10.35
C GLU A 70 -6.83 10.16 10.14
N ALA A 71 -7.30 11.22 10.79
CA ALA A 71 -8.67 11.72 10.65
C ALA A 71 -8.98 12.18 9.21
N LEU A 72 -8.03 12.85 8.56
CA LEU A 72 -8.16 13.24 7.15
C LEU A 72 -8.29 12.00 6.25
N VAL A 73 -7.39 11.03 6.40
CA VAL A 73 -7.37 9.82 5.56
C VAL A 73 -8.67 9.05 5.71
N GLN A 74 -9.12 8.82 6.95
CA GLN A 74 -10.38 8.12 7.22
C GLN A 74 -11.60 8.85 6.64
N ALA A 75 -11.65 10.18 6.79
CA ALA A 75 -12.73 11.00 6.24
C ALA A 75 -12.76 10.93 4.70
N LEU A 76 -11.61 11.05 4.04
CA LEU A 76 -11.51 10.95 2.58
C LEU A 76 -11.90 9.55 2.08
N THR A 77 -11.53 8.48 2.79
CA THR A 77 -11.95 7.11 2.46
C THR A 77 -13.48 6.95 2.56
N ALA A 78 -14.11 7.49 3.60
CA ALA A 78 -15.56 7.45 3.75
C ALA A 78 -16.28 8.28 2.67
N VAL A 79 -15.77 9.48 2.34
CA VAL A 79 -16.30 10.30 1.26
C VAL A 79 -16.18 9.58 -0.08
N ALA A 80 -15.00 9.03 -0.39
CA ALA A 80 -14.76 8.24 -1.60
C ALA A 80 -15.73 7.05 -1.75
N ALA A 81 -16.05 6.35 -0.65
CA ALA A 81 -16.98 5.23 -0.67
C ALA A 81 -18.43 5.68 -0.94
N SER A 82 -18.84 6.82 -0.38
CA SER A 82 -20.20 7.36 -0.54
C SER A 82 -20.43 8.11 -1.85
N ALA A 83 -19.38 8.71 -2.41
CA ALA A 83 -19.42 9.60 -3.58
C ALA A 83 -18.27 9.27 -4.56
N PRO A 84 -18.38 8.17 -5.34
CA PRO A 84 -17.31 7.72 -6.24
C PRO A 84 -16.91 8.73 -7.32
N GLU A 85 -17.79 9.67 -7.66
CA GLU A 85 -17.46 10.75 -8.61
C GLU A 85 -16.39 11.72 -8.07
N LEU A 86 -16.27 11.87 -6.74
CA LEU A 86 -15.23 12.70 -6.12
C LEU A 86 -13.88 11.98 -5.99
N LEU A 87 -13.86 10.66 -6.23
CA LEU A 87 -12.67 9.83 -6.01
C LEU A 87 -11.48 10.26 -6.89
N GLY A 88 -11.74 10.76 -8.11
CA GLY A 88 -10.69 11.30 -8.98
C GLY A 88 -9.97 12.50 -8.34
N ASP A 89 -10.74 13.47 -7.85
CA ASP A 89 -10.22 14.68 -7.21
C ASP A 89 -9.53 14.37 -5.89
N ILE A 90 -10.12 13.47 -5.09
CA ILE A 90 -9.53 13.01 -3.82
C ILE A 90 -8.19 12.31 -4.07
N ARG A 91 -8.11 11.39 -5.06
CA ARG A 91 -6.87 10.69 -5.40
C ARG A 91 -5.78 11.68 -5.82
N LEU A 92 -6.09 12.62 -6.70
CA LEU A 92 -5.12 13.61 -7.17
C LEU A 92 -4.61 14.48 -6.01
N ALA A 93 -5.54 15.00 -5.19
CA ALA A 93 -5.21 15.84 -4.05
C ALA A 93 -4.35 15.10 -3.02
N LEU A 94 -4.79 13.91 -2.61
CA LEU A 94 -4.12 13.12 -1.60
C LEU A 94 -2.74 12.70 -2.09
N LEU A 95 -2.62 12.28 -3.34
CA LEU A 95 -1.34 11.83 -3.88
C LEU A 95 -0.31 12.95 -4.01
N ASP A 96 -0.72 14.17 -4.35
CA ASP A 96 0.17 15.33 -4.30
C ASP A 96 0.66 15.60 -2.87
N THR A 97 -0.23 15.52 -1.87
CA THR A 97 0.15 15.68 -0.46
C THR A 97 1.12 14.60 0.00
N LEU A 98 0.86 13.33 -0.34
CA LEU A 98 1.76 12.21 -0.04
C LEU A 98 3.12 12.36 -0.73
N SER A 99 3.12 12.78 -1.99
CA SER A 99 4.35 13.01 -2.75
C SER A 99 5.14 14.21 -2.20
N LEU A 100 4.48 15.27 -1.76
CA LEU A 100 5.15 16.38 -1.08
C LEU A 100 5.73 15.94 0.27
N ALA A 101 5.04 15.09 1.03
CA ALA A 101 5.54 14.55 2.28
C ALA A 101 6.81 13.70 2.06
N LEU A 102 6.77 12.77 1.09
CA LEU A 102 7.79 11.73 0.87
C LEU A 102 8.91 12.14 -0.09
N ALA A 103 8.60 12.87 -1.16
CA ALA A 103 9.53 13.19 -2.25
C ALA A 103 9.83 14.69 -2.38
N LYS A 104 9.21 15.53 -1.53
CA LYS A 104 9.33 17.00 -1.54
C LYS A 104 8.97 17.64 -2.89
N ARG A 105 8.14 16.95 -3.67
CA ARG A 105 7.64 17.40 -4.98
C ARG A 105 6.20 16.92 -5.19
N PRO A 106 5.37 17.66 -5.95
CA PRO A 106 4.03 17.17 -6.28
C PRO A 106 4.13 15.91 -7.14
N PHE A 107 3.10 15.06 -7.08
CA PHE A 107 3.03 13.87 -7.91
C PHE A 107 2.69 14.25 -9.34
N SER A 108 1.68 15.10 -9.51
CA SER A 108 1.32 15.64 -10.81
C SER A 108 2.18 16.85 -11.14
N GLN A 109 2.89 16.78 -12.26
CA GLN A 109 3.64 17.92 -12.80
C GLN A 109 2.75 19.10 -13.21
N PHE A 110 1.44 18.87 -13.36
CA PHE A 110 0.46 19.89 -13.74
C PHE A 110 -0.20 20.57 -12.53
N THR A 111 0.20 20.21 -11.31
CA THR A 111 -0.35 20.82 -10.11
C THR A 111 0.09 22.27 -10.01
N HIS A 112 -0.89 23.17 -9.90
CA HIS A 112 -0.64 24.61 -9.89
C HIS A 112 0.28 25.01 -8.72
N PRO A 113 1.27 25.91 -8.92
CA PRO A 113 2.23 26.29 -7.87
C PRO A 113 1.58 26.81 -6.57
N ALA A 114 0.48 27.55 -6.68
CA ALA A 114 -0.26 28.02 -5.50
C ALA A 114 -0.83 26.87 -4.64
N ARG A 115 -1.28 25.78 -5.29
CA ARG A 115 -1.75 24.58 -4.60
C ARG A 115 -0.59 23.85 -3.93
N VAL A 116 0.55 23.73 -4.61
CA VAL A 116 1.77 23.17 -4.02
C VAL A 116 2.19 23.95 -2.77
N ALA A 117 2.19 25.29 -2.84
CA ALA A 117 2.51 26.14 -1.70
C ALA A 117 1.53 25.94 -0.54
N ALA A 118 0.23 25.85 -0.81
CA ALA A 118 -0.79 25.60 0.20
C ALA A 118 -0.62 24.23 0.88
N LEU A 119 -0.36 23.16 0.11
CA LEU A 119 -0.13 21.82 0.64
C LEU A 119 1.16 21.75 1.48
N ASN A 120 2.23 22.40 1.04
CA ASN A 120 3.47 22.49 1.83
C ASN A 120 3.26 23.24 3.14
N ALA A 121 2.49 24.33 3.13
CA ALA A 121 2.12 25.04 4.35
C ALA A 121 1.32 24.12 5.29
N ALA A 122 0.32 23.40 4.76
CA ALA A 122 -0.49 22.45 5.51
C ALA A 122 0.33 21.30 6.12
N LEU A 123 1.32 20.77 5.41
CA LEU A 123 2.24 19.76 5.95
C LEU A 123 3.14 20.34 7.04
N THR A 124 3.55 21.60 6.93
CA THR A 124 4.42 22.26 7.92
C THR A 124 3.67 22.62 9.20
N THR A 125 2.40 23.02 9.09
CA THR A 125 1.55 23.37 10.24
C THR A 125 0.72 22.19 10.76
N GLY A 126 0.80 21.04 10.09
CA GLY A 126 0.05 19.85 10.42
C GLY A 126 0.49 19.23 11.76
N GLU A 127 -0.42 18.44 12.34
CA GLU A 127 -0.23 17.75 13.61
C GLU A 127 0.97 16.78 13.60
N LEU A 128 1.19 16.11 12.46
CA LEU A 128 2.25 15.11 12.32
C LEU A 128 3.48 15.70 11.64
N GLN A 129 4.64 15.41 12.21
CA GLN A 129 5.94 15.84 11.69
C GLN A 129 6.94 14.67 11.66
N GLY A 130 8.02 14.82 10.88
CA GLY A 130 9.13 13.88 10.82
C GLY A 130 8.70 12.43 10.53
N GLY A 131 9.22 11.48 11.30
CA GLY A 131 8.98 10.05 11.08
C GLY A 131 7.51 9.62 11.19
N ALA A 132 6.71 10.27 12.04
CA ALA A 132 5.28 9.96 12.17
C ALA A 132 4.50 10.34 10.90
N LEU A 133 4.81 11.51 10.33
CA LEU A 133 4.24 11.96 9.05
C LEU A 133 4.66 11.02 7.91
N THR A 134 5.94 10.65 7.84
CA THR A 134 6.47 9.71 6.85
C THR A 134 5.75 8.36 6.94
N ARG A 135 5.59 7.82 8.15
CA ARG A 135 4.92 6.54 8.38
C ARG A 135 3.45 6.58 7.94
N LEU A 136 2.71 7.63 8.30
CA LEU A 136 1.33 7.77 7.85
C LEU A 136 1.26 7.89 6.33
N ALA A 137 2.17 8.66 5.71
CA ALA A 137 2.17 8.83 4.27
C ALA A 137 2.41 7.51 3.53
N LEU A 138 3.37 6.70 3.99
CA LEU A 138 3.65 5.36 3.45
C LEU A 138 2.46 4.42 3.65
N THR A 139 1.90 4.35 4.86
CA THR A 139 0.73 3.52 5.16
C THR A 139 -0.46 3.89 4.28
N THR A 140 -0.76 5.19 4.15
CA THR A 140 -1.85 5.68 3.29
C THR A 140 -1.64 5.27 1.83
N LEU A 141 -0.41 5.33 1.34
CA LEU A 141 -0.06 4.91 -0.02
C LEU A 141 -0.33 3.42 -0.26
N GLY A 142 -0.15 2.58 0.76
CA GLY A 142 -0.44 1.14 0.68
C GLY A 142 -1.92 0.79 0.82
N THR A 143 -2.68 1.54 1.62
CA THR A 143 -4.06 1.17 2.01
C THR A 143 -5.13 1.89 1.19
N PHE A 144 -4.87 3.09 0.70
CA PHE A 144 -5.86 3.87 -0.06
C PHE A 144 -6.16 3.24 -1.44
N ASP A 145 -7.37 3.46 -1.94
CA ASP A 145 -7.76 3.01 -3.27
C ASP A 145 -7.32 4.03 -4.33
N TRP A 146 -6.26 3.68 -5.05
CA TRP A 146 -5.68 4.49 -6.12
C TRP A 146 -6.23 4.14 -7.51
N GLY A 147 -7.04 3.09 -7.65
CA GLY A 147 -7.56 2.65 -8.94
C GLY A 147 -6.46 2.44 -9.97
N GLN A 148 -6.54 3.16 -11.10
CA GLN A 148 -5.63 3.05 -12.24
C GLN A 148 -4.50 4.10 -12.25
N VAL A 149 -4.27 4.81 -11.13
CA VAL A 149 -3.19 5.81 -11.07
C VAL A 149 -1.82 5.12 -11.18
N PRO A 150 -0.93 5.55 -12.11
CA PRO A 150 0.35 4.90 -12.39
C PRO A 150 1.39 5.18 -11.28
N LEU A 151 1.33 4.43 -10.19
CA LEU A 151 2.18 4.54 -9.02
C LEU A 151 3.50 3.77 -9.10
N LEU A 152 3.64 2.85 -10.05
CA LEU A 152 4.75 1.89 -10.06
C LEU A 152 6.14 2.54 -10.12
N GLU A 153 6.30 3.57 -10.97
CA GLU A 153 7.56 4.33 -11.08
C GLU A 153 7.80 5.16 -9.80
N PHE A 154 6.74 5.74 -9.23
CA PHE A 154 6.83 6.48 -7.96
C PHE A 154 7.23 5.57 -6.78
N MET A 155 6.72 4.33 -6.74
CA MET A 155 7.17 3.33 -5.75
C MET A 155 8.66 3.11 -5.85
N ARG A 156 9.15 2.84 -7.06
CA ARG A 156 10.57 2.55 -7.32
C ARG A 156 11.47 3.73 -6.96
N ASP A 157 11.10 4.94 -7.37
CA ASP A 157 11.99 6.10 -7.33
C ASP A 157 11.92 6.89 -6.01
N HIS A 158 10.79 6.83 -5.29
CA HIS A 158 10.57 7.66 -4.10
C HIS A 158 10.16 6.92 -2.84
N VAL A 159 9.57 5.73 -2.96
CA VAL A 159 9.12 4.98 -1.78
C VAL A 159 10.15 3.96 -1.35
N LEU A 160 10.80 3.29 -2.31
CA LEU A 160 11.70 2.19 -2.03
C LEU A 160 12.93 2.60 -1.20
N VAL A 161 13.33 3.87 -1.26
CA VAL A 161 14.42 4.44 -0.43
C VAL A 161 14.11 4.34 1.07
N TYR A 162 12.83 4.38 1.46
CA TYR A 162 12.42 4.27 2.86
C TYR A 162 12.54 2.84 3.41
N ALA A 163 12.77 1.84 2.55
CA ALA A 163 13.12 0.49 2.98
C ALA A 163 14.53 0.42 3.62
N ASP A 164 15.32 1.49 3.54
CA ASP A 164 16.64 1.65 4.17
C ASP A 164 16.65 2.67 5.31
N ASP A 165 15.47 3.11 5.76
CA ASP A 165 15.38 4.11 6.84
C ASP A 165 15.93 3.56 8.17
N ALA A 166 16.48 4.45 9.01
CA ALA A 166 16.97 4.08 10.32
C ALA A 166 15.85 3.56 11.24
N ASP A 167 14.64 4.13 11.14
CA ASP A 167 13.47 3.69 11.89
C ASP A 167 12.85 2.44 11.26
N LYS A 168 12.81 1.34 12.03
CA LYS A 168 12.18 0.08 11.62
C LYS A 168 10.71 0.23 11.28
N GLU A 169 9.99 1.15 11.93
CA GLU A 169 8.56 1.37 11.69
C GLU A 169 8.34 2.05 10.32
N ILE A 170 9.28 2.91 9.90
CA ILE A 170 9.27 3.52 8.56
C ILE A 170 9.62 2.47 7.51
N ARG A 171 10.66 1.65 7.74
CA ARG A 171 11.00 0.53 6.84
C ARG A 171 9.80 -0.41 6.67
N GLN A 172 9.15 -0.79 7.77
CA GLN A 172 7.97 -1.65 7.74
C GLN A 172 6.82 -1.04 6.93
N ALA A 173 6.51 0.24 7.14
CA ALA A 173 5.47 0.93 6.39
C ALA A 173 5.82 1.00 4.88
N ALA A 174 7.09 1.26 4.54
CA ALA A 174 7.57 1.34 3.17
C ALA A 174 7.44 0.02 2.42
N VAL A 175 7.89 -1.09 3.04
CA VAL A 175 7.82 -2.42 2.41
C VAL A 175 6.38 -2.89 2.24
N LEU A 176 5.51 -2.62 3.21
CA LEU A 176 4.09 -2.97 3.12
C LEU A 176 3.37 -2.19 2.02
N ALA A 177 3.60 -0.88 1.96
CA ALA A 177 3.03 -0.03 0.92
C ALA A 177 3.49 -0.48 -0.47
N THR A 178 4.79 -0.73 -0.61
CA THR A 178 5.41 -1.17 -1.85
C THR A 178 4.86 -2.52 -2.30
N ALA A 179 4.81 -3.51 -1.40
CA ALA A 179 4.29 -4.84 -1.72
C ALA A 179 2.83 -4.78 -2.18
N LYS A 180 1.98 -4.01 -1.48
CA LYS A 180 0.55 -3.87 -1.81
C LYS A 180 0.32 -3.20 -3.16
N VAL A 181 1.11 -2.17 -3.48
CA VAL A 181 1.01 -1.49 -4.78
C VAL A 181 1.48 -2.42 -5.88
N VAL A 182 2.64 -3.06 -5.73
CA VAL A 182 3.20 -3.95 -6.75
C VAL A 182 2.32 -5.17 -7.02
N GLU A 183 1.66 -5.71 -5.99
CA GLU A 183 0.66 -6.77 -6.16
C GLU A 183 -0.42 -6.38 -7.17
N ARG A 184 -0.98 -5.15 -7.07
CA ARG A 184 -2.02 -4.66 -8.01
C ARG A 184 -1.51 -4.64 -9.46
N TYR A 185 -0.25 -4.26 -9.67
CA TYR A 185 0.37 -4.25 -11.00
C TYR A 185 0.66 -5.67 -11.51
N ALA A 186 1.10 -6.57 -10.65
CA ALA A 186 1.36 -7.96 -11.03
C ALA A 186 0.08 -8.68 -11.50
N VAL A 187 -1.05 -8.45 -10.82
CA VAL A 187 -2.37 -8.95 -11.26
C VAL A 187 -2.72 -8.40 -12.65
N ALA A 188 -2.50 -7.10 -12.89
CA ALA A 188 -2.81 -6.47 -14.17
C ALA A 188 -1.93 -6.97 -15.33
N VAL A 189 -0.66 -7.31 -15.07
CA VAL A 189 0.24 -7.93 -16.05
C VAL A 189 -0.27 -9.33 -16.43
N ARG A 190 -0.62 -10.18 -15.44
CA ARG A 190 -1.18 -11.51 -15.69
C ARG A 190 -2.50 -11.50 -16.46
N GLY A 191 -3.40 -10.57 -16.12
CA GLY A 191 -4.70 -10.46 -16.76
C GLY A 191 -4.63 -10.15 -18.27
N ARG A 192 -3.53 -9.56 -18.75
CA ARG A 192 -3.31 -9.30 -20.18
C ARG A 192 -2.74 -10.49 -20.93
N ASP A 193 -1.89 -11.28 -20.29
CA ASP A 193 -1.30 -12.48 -20.91
C ASP A 193 -2.28 -13.67 -20.90
N GLY A 194 -3.23 -13.72 -19.98
CA GLY A 194 -4.24 -14.79 -19.85
C GLY A 194 -5.46 -14.68 -20.79
N GLY A 195 -5.57 -13.62 -21.61
CA GLY A 195 -6.72 -13.39 -22.50
C GLY A 195 -6.68 -14.15 -23.84
N ALA A 196 -5.67 -15.00 -24.07
CA ALA A 196 -5.44 -15.63 -25.38
C ALA A 196 -6.24 -16.93 -25.65
N LEU A 197 -7.20 -17.32 -24.79
CA LEU A 197 -7.96 -18.57 -24.92
C LEU A 197 -9.49 -18.40 -25.06
N GLN A 198 -10.01 -17.21 -25.31
CA GLN A 198 -11.42 -17.04 -25.70
C GLN A 198 -11.53 -16.50 -27.12
N THR A 199 -11.81 -17.42 -28.04
CA THR A 199 -12.21 -17.17 -29.41
C THR A 199 -13.60 -16.52 -29.44
N THR A 200 -13.66 -15.20 -29.54
CA THR A 200 -14.80 -14.51 -30.18
C THR A 200 -14.25 -13.49 -31.19
N PRO A 201 -14.50 -13.68 -32.50
CA PRO A 201 -14.00 -12.76 -33.51
C PRO A 201 -15.01 -11.63 -33.70
N SER A 202 -14.81 -10.47 -33.05
CA SER A 202 -15.47 -9.21 -33.43
C SER A 202 -14.85 -7.98 -32.76
N GLY A 203 -14.25 -7.09 -33.55
CA GLY A 203 -14.11 -5.66 -33.23
C GLY A 203 -12.71 -5.12 -32.87
N SER A 204 -12.09 -4.41 -33.83
CA SER A 204 -10.96 -3.47 -33.71
C SER A 204 -9.73 -3.86 -32.86
N GLN A 205 -8.78 -4.55 -33.49
CA GLN A 205 -7.41 -4.69 -32.99
C GLN A 205 -6.57 -3.47 -33.38
N THR A 206 -6.33 -2.55 -32.45
CA THR A 206 -5.27 -1.53 -32.57
C THR A 206 -4.28 -1.52 -31.38
N SER A 207 -4.41 -2.47 -30.45
CA SER A 207 -3.64 -2.52 -29.20
C SER A 207 -2.36 -3.40 -29.24
N GLY A 208 -1.70 -3.52 -30.40
CA GLY A 208 -0.76 -4.64 -30.65
C GLY A 208 0.71 -4.46 -30.25
N ALA A 209 1.25 -3.25 -30.11
CA ALA A 209 2.69 -3.05 -29.86
C ALA A 209 2.98 -2.14 -28.66
N GLY A 210 2.28 -1.01 -28.55
CA GLY A 210 2.44 -0.07 -27.43
C GLY A 210 2.02 -0.66 -26.08
N GLY A 211 0.93 -1.43 -26.04
CA GLY A 211 0.45 -2.10 -24.83
C GLY A 211 1.40 -3.19 -24.32
N GLN A 212 2.01 -3.95 -25.24
CA GLN A 212 2.99 -4.99 -24.92
C GLN A 212 4.26 -4.40 -24.30
N LEU A 213 4.80 -3.33 -24.89
CA LEU A 213 6.00 -2.65 -24.39
C LEU A 213 5.78 -2.04 -23.00
N LEU A 214 4.61 -1.46 -22.75
CA LEU A 214 4.23 -0.94 -21.44
C LEU A 214 4.10 -2.06 -20.39
N SER A 215 3.59 -3.23 -20.79
CA SER A 215 3.53 -4.43 -19.94
C SER A 215 4.93 -4.95 -19.56
N VAL A 216 5.85 -5.03 -20.54
CA VAL A 216 7.24 -5.47 -20.30
C VAL A 216 7.98 -4.49 -19.39
N ARG A 217 7.80 -3.18 -19.58
CA ARG A 217 8.38 -2.17 -18.69
C ARG A 217 7.84 -2.32 -17.27
N ALA A 218 6.52 -2.46 -17.12
CA ALA A 218 5.91 -2.68 -15.81
C ALA A 218 6.45 -3.95 -15.14
N ALA A 219 6.54 -5.07 -15.86
CA ALA A 219 7.09 -6.32 -15.35
C ALA A 219 8.53 -6.16 -14.85
N LYS A 220 9.40 -5.45 -15.56
CA LYS A 220 10.78 -5.16 -15.12
C LYS A 220 10.82 -4.32 -13.84
N VAL A 221 9.91 -3.36 -13.70
CA VAL A 221 9.85 -2.55 -12.46
C VAL A 221 9.31 -3.40 -11.31
N VAL A 222 8.28 -4.22 -11.53
CA VAL A 222 7.79 -5.20 -10.56
C VAL A 222 8.92 -6.11 -10.09
N GLU A 223 9.66 -6.72 -11.01
CA GLU A 223 10.81 -7.58 -10.73
C GLU A 223 11.87 -6.87 -9.87
N LYS A 224 12.27 -5.65 -10.24
CA LYS A 224 13.24 -4.86 -9.46
C LYS A 224 12.74 -4.57 -8.04
N VAL A 225 11.47 -4.23 -7.90
CA VAL A 225 10.88 -3.92 -6.59
C VAL A 225 10.73 -5.18 -5.74
N VAL A 226 10.27 -6.29 -6.32
CA VAL A 226 10.18 -7.60 -5.64
C VAL A 226 11.56 -8.05 -5.18
N GLY A 227 12.58 -7.94 -6.02
CA GLY A 227 13.96 -8.24 -5.64
C GLY A 227 14.42 -7.42 -4.43
N ARG A 228 14.07 -6.13 -4.38
CA ARG A 228 14.38 -5.29 -3.22
C ARG A 228 13.60 -5.70 -1.96
N LEU A 229 12.32 -6.02 -2.08
CA LEU A 229 11.51 -6.52 -0.97
C LEU A 229 12.10 -7.81 -0.40
N LEU A 230 12.58 -8.73 -1.25
CA LEU A 230 13.21 -9.97 -0.80
C LEU A 230 14.51 -9.73 -0.03
N VAL A 231 15.30 -8.72 -0.41
CA VAL A 231 16.47 -8.33 0.40
C VAL A 231 16.03 -7.90 1.80
N SER A 232 15.00 -7.06 1.91
CA SER A 232 14.44 -6.69 3.23
C SER A 232 13.84 -7.89 3.98
N ALA A 233 13.26 -8.86 3.27
CA ALA A 233 12.67 -10.05 3.87
C ALA A 233 13.71 -10.96 4.57
N VAL A 234 14.95 -10.99 4.09
CA VAL A 234 15.99 -11.91 4.60
C VAL A 234 17.14 -11.23 5.32
N ALA A 235 17.36 -9.93 5.07
CA ALA A 235 18.52 -9.21 5.60
C ALA A 235 18.16 -8.03 6.53
N ASP A 236 16.87 -7.69 6.71
CA ASP A 236 16.53 -6.61 7.66
C ASP A 236 16.88 -7.03 9.09
N PRO A 237 17.52 -6.16 9.89
CA PRO A 237 17.86 -6.49 11.27
C PRO A 237 16.64 -6.72 12.17
N SER A 238 15.48 -6.12 11.84
CA SER A 238 14.25 -6.26 12.59
C SER A 238 13.44 -7.46 12.10
N GLU A 239 13.23 -8.44 12.98
CA GLU A 239 12.33 -9.57 12.74
C GLU A 239 10.94 -9.11 12.27
N ARG A 240 10.41 -8.02 12.85
CA ARG A 240 9.08 -7.49 12.48
C ARG A 240 9.00 -7.07 11.02
N VAL A 241 10.07 -6.50 10.46
CA VAL A 241 10.10 -6.12 9.05
C VAL A 241 10.17 -7.36 8.18
N ARG A 242 11.05 -8.32 8.51
CA ARG A 242 11.16 -9.60 7.79
C ARG A 242 9.83 -10.34 7.73
N LEU A 243 9.16 -10.48 8.89
CA LEU A 243 7.81 -11.05 8.98
C LEU A 243 6.80 -10.28 8.13
N ALA A 244 6.76 -8.95 8.24
CA ALA A 244 5.80 -8.14 7.49
C ALA A 244 5.93 -8.33 5.97
N VAL A 245 7.15 -8.40 5.44
CA VAL A 245 7.37 -8.66 4.01
C VAL A 245 6.90 -10.07 3.65
N LEU A 246 7.37 -11.10 4.36
CA LEU A 246 7.03 -12.49 4.04
C LEU A 246 5.53 -12.77 4.18
N SER A 247 4.87 -12.25 5.22
CA SER A 247 3.42 -12.38 5.37
C SER A 247 2.67 -11.73 4.22
N THR A 248 3.16 -10.59 3.71
CA THR A 248 2.51 -9.93 2.57
C THR A 248 2.72 -10.70 1.27
N LEU A 249 3.93 -11.21 1.02
CA LEU A 249 4.21 -12.06 -0.15
C LEU A 249 3.46 -13.40 -0.07
N HIS A 250 3.33 -13.97 1.12
CA HIS A 250 2.54 -15.17 1.37
C HIS A 250 1.04 -14.91 1.21
N GLY A 251 0.53 -13.72 1.54
CA GLY A 251 -0.89 -13.38 1.40
C GLY A 251 -1.42 -13.34 -0.04
N THR A 252 -0.55 -13.35 -1.05
CA THR A 252 -0.96 -13.20 -2.46
C THR A 252 -0.20 -14.14 -3.39
N ALA A 253 -0.91 -14.73 -4.36
CA ALA A 253 -0.31 -15.52 -5.43
C ALA A 253 0.08 -14.67 -6.66
N ALA A 254 -0.27 -13.38 -6.67
CA ALA A 254 -0.06 -12.48 -7.82
C ALA A 254 1.42 -12.33 -8.19
N LEU A 255 2.32 -12.50 -7.23
CA LEU A 255 3.76 -12.34 -7.41
C LEU A 255 4.49 -13.66 -7.69
N ASP A 256 3.80 -14.81 -7.65
CA ASP A 256 4.44 -16.13 -7.75
C ASP A 256 5.29 -16.34 -9.02
N ASP A 257 4.86 -15.85 -10.19
CA ASP A 257 5.64 -15.94 -11.43
C ASP A 257 6.99 -15.20 -11.34
N PHE A 258 7.04 -14.09 -10.59
CA PHE A 258 8.28 -13.38 -10.31
C PHE A 258 9.08 -14.15 -9.24
N LEU A 259 8.45 -14.48 -8.11
CA LEU A 259 9.11 -15.16 -6.98
C LEU A 259 9.70 -16.53 -7.35
N ALA A 260 9.17 -17.21 -8.36
CA ALA A 260 9.66 -18.49 -8.86
C ALA A 260 10.93 -18.38 -9.72
N GLN A 261 11.41 -17.17 -10.02
CA GLN A 261 12.69 -16.96 -10.69
C GLN A 261 13.87 -17.42 -9.80
N ALA A 262 14.92 -17.94 -10.43
CA ALA A 262 16.02 -18.60 -9.72
C ALA A 262 16.70 -17.71 -8.67
N ASP A 263 16.90 -16.43 -8.96
CA ASP A 263 17.59 -15.51 -8.03
C ASP A 263 16.72 -15.15 -6.82
N PHE A 264 15.40 -15.06 -7.01
CA PHE A 264 14.46 -14.78 -5.93
C PHE A 264 14.21 -16.01 -5.05
N LEU A 265 14.17 -17.20 -5.64
CA LEU A 265 14.14 -18.45 -4.89
C LEU A 265 15.39 -18.62 -4.02
N ARG A 266 16.58 -18.26 -4.53
CA ARG A 266 17.82 -18.29 -3.74
C ARG A 266 17.72 -17.40 -2.50
N ALA A 267 17.16 -16.20 -2.62
CA ALA A 267 16.91 -15.32 -1.48
C ALA A 267 15.96 -16.00 -0.48
N LEU A 268 14.82 -16.55 -0.94
CA LEU A 268 13.87 -17.25 -0.06
C LEU A 268 14.48 -18.47 0.65
N PHE A 269 15.41 -19.19 0.02
CA PHE A 269 16.12 -20.30 0.66
C PHE A 269 17.04 -19.84 1.80
N VAL A 270 17.56 -18.61 1.75
CA VAL A 270 18.26 -18.01 2.89
C VAL A 270 17.27 -17.82 4.06
N GLY A 271 16.05 -17.36 3.78
CA GLY A 271 15.00 -17.19 4.78
C GLY A 271 14.55 -18.48 5.48
N LEU A 272 14.74 -19.66 4.86
CA LEU A 272 14.49 -20.96 5.52
C LEU A 272 15.41 -21.20 6.72
N ASN A 273 16.51 -20.46 6.83
CA ASN A 273 17.48 -20.55 7.92
C ASN A 273 17.51 -19.28 8.78
N ASP A 274 16.40 -18.52 8.81
CA ASP A 274 16.29 -17.33 9.66
C ASP A 274 16.37 -17.67 11.15
N ALA A 275 16.90 -16.73 11.95
CA ALA A 275 16.98 -16.87 13.40
C ALA A 275 15.60 -16.97 14.07
N SER A 276 14.56 -16.34 13.50
CA SER A 276 13.20 -16.45 14.00
C SER A 276 12.49 -17.66 13.40
N CYS A 277 11.93 -18.52 14.28
CA CYS A 277 11.10 -19.64 13.88
C CYS A 277 9.87 -19.18 13.06
N ALA A 278 9.26 -18.04 13.41
CA ALA A 278 8.11 -17.51 12.69
C ALA A 278 8.46 -17.06 11.26
N VAL A 279 9.66 -16.49 11.06
CA VAL A 279 10.17 -16.12 9.73
C VAL A 279 10.44 -17.38 8.90
N ARG A 280 11.06 -18.40 9.50
CA ARG A 280 11.30 -19.70 8.85
C ARG A 280 9.99 -20.36 8.41
N ALA A 281 8.97 -20.37 9.26
CA ALA A 281 7.67 -20.95 8.95
C ALA A 281 7.02 -20.28 7.73
N LEU A 282 6.98 -18.95 7.69
CA LEU A 282 6.43 -18.21 6.54
C LEU A 282 7.26 -18.42 5.26
N ALA A 283 8.59 -18.43 5.38
CA ALA A 283 9.47 -18.72 4.25
C ALA A 283 9.22 -20.13 3.70
N LEU A 284 9.08 -21.13 4.58
CA LEU A 284 8.80 -22.52 4.21
C LEU A 284 7.44 -22.65 3.52
N GLN A 285 6.40 -22.01 4.05
CA GLN A 285 5.07 -21.99 3.43
C GLN A 285 5.08 -21.32 2.05
N LEU A 286 5.79 -20.18 1.91
CA LEU A 286 5.93 -19.49 0.64
C LEU A 286 6.70 -20.33 -0.39
N VAL A 287 7.84 -20.89 0.00
CA VAL A 287 8.64 -21.78 -0.86
C VAL A 287 7.84 -23.03 -1.25
N GLY A 288 7.13 -23.63 -0.31
CA GLY A 288 6.23 -24.77 -0.55
C GLY A 288 5.18 -24.47 -1.61
N ARG A 289 4.53 -23.29 -1.55
CA ARG A 289 3.59 -22.84 -2.59
C ARG A 289 4.27 -22.73 -3.95
N LEU A 290 5.48 -22.17 -4.00
CA LEU A 290 6.24 -21.97 -5.24
C LEU A 290 6.77 -23.27 -5.86
N ALA A 291 6.74 -24.40 -5.15
CA ALA A 291 7.09 -25.72 -5.71
C ALA A 291 6.22 -26.09 -6.92
N THR A 292 4.98 -25.60 -6.97
CA THR A 292 4.08 -25.80 -8.12
C THR A 292 4.52 -25.03 -9.38
N ARG A 293 5.28 -23.94 -9.20
CA ARG A 293 5.75 -23.07 -10.29
C ARG A 293 7.15 -23.44 -10.77
N ASN A 294 8.03 -23.83 -9.86
CA ASN A 294 9.41 -24.20 -10.18
C ASN A 294 9.89 -25.41 -9.33
N PRO A 295 9.36 -26.61 -9.59
CA PRO A 295 9.70 -27.80 -8.82
C PRO A 295 11.17 -28.19 -8.95
N ALA A 296 11.80 -27.90 -10.10
CA ALA A 296 13.19 -28.24 -10.37
C ALA A 296 14.16 -27.50 -9.43
N ALA A 297 13.87 -26.23 -9.10
CA ALA A 297 14.68 -25.46 -8.16
C ALA A 297 14.24 -25.69 -6.69
N VAL A 298 12.93 -25.76 -6.44
CA VAL A 298 12.36 -25.78 -5.09
C VAL A 298 12.47 -27.15 -4.42
N ASN A 299 12.11 -28.24 -5.09
CA ASN A 299 12.04 -29.56 -4.45
C ASN A 299 13.40 -30.04 -3.91
N PRO A 300 14.54 -29.82 -4.60
CA PRO A 300 15.85 -30.14 -4.03
C PRO A 300 16.17 -29.34 -2.76
N ALA A 301 15.76 -28.07 -2.69
CA ALA A 301 15.96 -27.23 -1.51
C ALA A 301 15.08 -27.68 -0.33
N LEU A 302 13.80 -27.94 -0.58
CA LEU A 302 12.87 -28.47 0.43
C LEU A 302 13.31 -29.84 0.94
N ARG A 303 13.78 -30.75 0.07
CA ARG A 303 14.31 -32.05 0.50
C ARG A 303 15.52 -31.91 1.43
N ARG A 304 16.45 -31.00 1.12
CA ARG A 304 17.60 -30.73 2.00
C ARG A 304 17.14 -30.17 3.35
N HIS A 305 16.19 -29.23 3.34
CA HIS A 305 15.67 -28.64 4.56
C HIS A 305 14.90 -29.66 5.42
N LEU A 306 14.09 -30.52 4.81
CA LEU A 306 13.40 -31.64 5.48
C LEU A 306 14.39 -32.57 6.20
N LEU A 307 15.46 -32.99 5.52
CA LEU A 307 16.49 -33.82 6.12
C LEU A 307 17.19 -33.12 7.30
N GLN A 308 17.41 -31.81 7.19
CA GLN A 308 17.96 -31.00 8.28
C GLN A 308 17.02 -30.98 9.48
N LEU A 309 15.73 -30.69 9.29
CA LEU A 309 14.74 -30.66 10.37
C LEU A 309 14.60 -32.02 11.08
N LEU A 310 14.57 -33.12 10.32
CA LEU A 310 14.56 -34.47 10.90
C LEU A 310 15.81 -34.75 11.73
N THR A 311 16.98 -34.32 11.23
CA THR A 311 18.25 -34.48 11.95
C THR A 311 18.25 -33.67 13.25
N ASP A 312 17.78 -32.42 13.20
CA ASP A 312 17.69 -31.54 14.37
C ASP A 312 16.72 -32.11 15.41
N MET A 313 15.59 -32.65 14.99
CA MET A 313 14.60 -33.28 15.87
C MET A 313 15.16 -34.52 16.59
N GLU A 314 15.93 -35.37 15.90
CA GLU A 314 16.48 -36.61 16.45
C GLU A 314 17.74 -36.39 17.31
N HIS A 315 18.63 -35.51 16.88
CA HIS A 315 20.01 -35.44 17.39
C HIS A 315 20.36 -34.12 18.08
N SER A 316 19.53 -33.07 18.00
CA SER A 316 19.87 -31.79 18.64
C SER A 316 19.84 -31.88 20.17
N PRO A 317 20.90 -31.41 20.86
CA PRO A 317 20.92 -31.37 22.32
C PRO A 317 20.01 -30.27 22.89
N ASP A 318 19.58 -29.30 22.07
CA ASP A 318 18.67 -28.22 22.48
C ASP A 318 17.21 -28.65 22.28
N SER A 319 16.44 -28.70 23.36
CA SER A 319 15.01 -29.04 23.31
C SER A 319 14.20 -28.04 22.51
N ARG A 320 14.60 -26.75 22.49
CA ARG A 320 13.90 -25.71 21.72
C ARG A 320 14.08 -25.94 20.23
N LEU A 321 15.29 -26.27 19.78
CA LEU A 321 15.54 -26.59 18.38
C LEU A 321 14.76 -27.84 17.93
N ARG A 322 14.60 -28.84 18.82
CA ARG A 322 13.75 -30.01 18.53
C ARG A 322 12.27 -29.65 18.40
N GLU A 323 11.76 -28.82 19.31
CA GLU A 323 10.37 -28.34 19.29
C GLU A 323 10.10 -27.49 18.04
N GLU A 324 10.98 -26.55 17.72
CA GLU A 324 10.88 -25.74 16.50
C GLU A 324 10.97 -26.58 15.23
N ALA A 325 11.86 -27.58 15.19
CA ALA A 325 11.95 -28.49 14.05
C ALA A 325 10.66 -29.31 13.87
N ALA A 326 10.07 -29.79 14.96
CA ALA A 326 8.77 -30.46 14.92
C ALA A 326 7.66 -29.51 14.44
N TYR A 327 7.61 -28.28 14.97
CA TYR A 327 6.65 -27.26 14.57
C TYR A 327 6.74 -26.91 13.07
N LEU A 328 7.96 -26.82 12.51
CA LEU A 328 8.15 -26.51 11.09
C LEU A 328 7.79 -27.69 10.15
N LEU A 329 7.65 -28.90 10.68
CA LEU A 329 7.23 -30.07 9.91
C LEU A 329 5.70 -30.24 9.85
N GLU A 330 4.96 -29.62 10.78
CA GLU A 330 3.49 -29.57 10.80
C GLU A 330 2.91 -28.60 9.76
#